data_AF-D1BG02-F1
#
_entry.id   AF-D1BG02-F1
#
_cell.length_a   1.000
_cell.length_b   1.000
_cell.length_c   1.000
_cell.angle_alpha   90.00
_cell.angle_beta   90.00
_cell.angle_gamma   90.00
#
_symmetry.space_group_name_H-M   'P 1'
#
loop_
_entity.id
_entity.type
_entity.pdbx_description
1 polymer ?
#
loop_
_entity_poly.entity_id
_entity_poly.type
_entity_poly.pdbx_seq_one_letter_code
_entity_poly.pdbx_strand_id
1 'polypeptide(L)'
;MAPWVDPPADATPEPAPRPQASGHRDWVIGEEAQALQEAEDHFVPPDPDFELSADRMRNLGWFAVVVAPVLAVLALVLWRSAPTTFYVALVAVFLAGAGVLAWRLPTHRDDDSGNGGAVV
;
A
#
# COMPACT_ATOMS: atom_id res chain seq x y z
N MET A 1 -33.11 34.29 47.80
CA MET A 1 -31.64 34.15 47.86
C MET A 1 -31.06 35.10 46.84
N ALA A 2 -30.16 35.99 47.25
CA ALA A 2 -29.63 37.06 46.41
C ALA A 2 -28.62 36.54 45.37
N PRO A 3 -28.54 37.11 44.15
CA PRO A 3 -27.69 36.62 43.06
C PRO A 3 -26.17 36.89 43.23
N TRP A 4 -25.74 37.49 44.35
CA TRP A 4 -24.35 37.88 44.62
C TRP A 4 -23.69 37.13 45.80
N VAL A 5 -24.27 36.00 46.21
CA VAL A 5 -23.61 35.12 47.17
C VAL A 5 -22.60 34.27 46.39
N ASP A 6 -21.31 34.51 46.60
CA ASP A 6 -20.27 33.60 46.14
C ASP A 6 -20.50 32.22 46.78
N PRO A 7 -20.59 31.13 46.00
CA PRO A 7 -20.66 29.80 46.57
C PRO A 7 -19.38 29.52 47.39
N PRO A 8 -19.47 28.74 48.48
CA PRO A 8 -18.31 28.44 49.32
C PRO A 8 -17.17 27.88 48.46
N ALA A 9 -15.96 28.41 48.66
CA ALA A 9 -14.74 28.10 47.89
C ALA A 9 -14.32 26.61 47.95
N ASP A 10 -15.04 25.79 48.71
CA ASP A 10 -14.76 24.38 48.95
C ASP A 10 -15.60 23.45 48.07
N ALA A 11 -16.50 23.97 47.24
CA ALA A 11 -17.18 23.21 46.19
C ALA A 11 -16.25 23.01 44.99
N THR A 12 -15.09 22.38 45.21
CA THR A 12 -14.35 21.80 44.09
C THR A 12 -15.20 20.63 43.62
N PRO A 13 -15.78 20.64 42.39
CA PRO A 13 -16.50 19.49 41.91
C PRO A 13 -15.49 18.34 41.91
N GLU A 14 -15.71 17.31 42.72
CA GLU A 14 -14.98 16.07 42.58
C GLU A 14 -15.06 15.68 41.10
N PRO A 15 -13.94 15.49 40.40
CA PRO A 15 -13.98 15.23 38.98
C PRO A 15 -14.71 13.89 38.82
N ALA A 16 -15.97 13.96 38.40
CA ALA A 16 -16.75 12.80 38.02
C ALA A 16 -15.86 11.95 37.11
N PRO A 17 -15.78 10.62 37.29
CA PRO A 17 -14.97 9.77 36.45
C PRO A 17 -15.38 10.06 35.00
N ARG A 18 -14.48 10.75 34.27
CA ARG A 18 -14.75 11.06 32.88
C ARG A 18 -14.94 9.72 32.19
N PRO A 19 -16.08 9.48 31.50
CA PRO A 19 -16.16 8.34 30.61
C PRO A 19 -14.91 8.42 29.74
N GLN A 20 -14.06 7.39 29.79
CA GLN A 20 -12.95 7.31 28.85
C GLN A 20 -13.63 7.35 27.49
N ALA A 21 -13.53 8.49 26.80
CA ALA A 21 -14.04 8.61 25.46
C ALA A 21 -13.22 7.59 24.68
N SER A 22 -13.84 6.46 24.34
CA SER A 22 -13.28 5.49 23.41
C SER A 22 -12.98 6.28 22.15
N GLY A 23 -11.71 6.65 21.99
CA GLY A 23 -11.26 7.36 20.81
C GLY A 23 -11.57 6.48 19.60
N HIS A 24 -11.57 7.06 18.40
CA HIS A 24 -11.77 6.31 17.16
C HIS A 24 -10.73 5.18 16.92
N ARG A 25 -9.78 4.99 17.85
CA ARG A 25 -8.77 3.93 17.90
C ARG A 25 -8.93 2.98 19.09
N ASP A 26 -9.90 3.21 19.96
CA ASP A 26 -10.19 2.36 21.13
C ASP A 26 -11.34 1.43 20.75
N TRP A 27 -11.00 0.37 20.01
CA TRP A 27 -11.94 -0.70 19.72
C TRP A 27 -11.96 -1.65 20.93
N VAL A 28 -13.12 -1.70 21.61
CA VAL A 28 -13.35 -2.65 22.70
C VAL A 28 -13.60 -4.01 22.06
N ILE A 29 -12.65 -4.93 22.24
CA ILE A 29 -12.78 -6.31 21.81
C ILE A 29 -13.66 -7.02 22.85
N GLY A 30 -14.77 -7.61 22.42
CA GLY A 30 -15.67 -8.37 23.30
C GLY A 30 -14.98 -9.62 23.87
N GLU A 31 -15.40 -10.07 25.05
CA GLU A 31 -14.81 -11.23 25.73
C GLU A 31 -14.89 -12.50 24.86
N GLU A 32 -15.95 -12.66 24.07
CA GLU A 32 -16.04 -13.74 23.08
C GLU A 32 -15.02 -13.64 21.94
N ALA A 33 -14.69 -12.42 21.50
CA ALA A 33 -13.72 -12.19 20.43
C ALA A 33 -12.28 -12.35 20.94
N GLN A 34 -12.03 -12.02 22.21
CA GLN A 34 -10.76 -12.31 22.88
C GLN A 34 -10.54 -13.82 23.03
N ALA A 35 -11.58 -14.57 23.44
CA ALA A 35 -11.50 -16.02 23.56
C ALA A 35 -11.32 -16.73 22.19
N LEU A 36 -11.90 -16.19 21.12
CA LEU A 36 -11.65 -16.66 19.75
C LEU A 36 -10.22 -16.37 19.30
N GLN A 37 -9.70 -15.17 19.58
CA GLN A 37 -8.34 -14.80 19.22
C GLN A 37 -7.30 -15.68 19.95
N GLU A 38 -7.48 -15.93 21.25
CA GLU A 38 -6.63 -16.85 22.02
C GLU A 38 -6.71 -18.30 21.51
N ALA A 39 -7.85 -18.71 20.94
CA ALA A 39 -8.01 -20.02 20.30
C ALA A 39 -7.39 -20.09 18.88
N GLU A 40 -7.23 -18.95 18.20
CA GLU A 40 -6.72 -18.80 16.84
C GLU A 40 -5.23 -18.37 16.78
N ASP A 41 -4.55 -18.29 17.92
CA ASP A 41 -3.17 -17.80 18.13
C ASP A 41 -2.03 -18.65 17.49
N HIS A 42 -2.31 -19.37 16.40
CA HIS A 42 -1.31 -20.10 15.63
C HIS A 42 -1.45 -19.92 14.12
N PHE A 43 -1.61 -18.66 13.68
CA PHE A 43 -1.40 -18.35 12.27
C PHE A 43 0.09 -18.46 11.93
N VAL A 44 0.48 -19.59 11.36
CA VAL A 44 1.77 -19.75 10.67
C VAL A 44 1.49 -19.51 9.19
N PRO A 45 1.85 -18.34 8.63
CA PRO A 45 1.77 -18.14 7.19
C PRO A 45 2.56 -19.27 6.51
N PRO A 46 1.98 -19.99 5.54
CA PRO A 46 2.77 -20.90 4.73
C PRO A 46 3.88 -20.08 4.06
N ASP A 47 5.10 -20.61 4.05
CA ASP A 47 6.24 -19.91 3.48
C ASP A 47 5.92 -19.64 1.99
N PRO A 48 5.88 -18.37 1.55
CA PRO A 48 5.53 -18.07 0.18
C PRO A 48 6.59 -18.68 -0.74
N ASP A 49 6.16 -19.51 -1.70
CA ASP A 49 7.08 -20.03 -2.70
C ASP A 49 7.70 -18.83 -3.46
N PHE A 50 9.03 -18.72 -3.44
CA PHE A 50 9.74 -17.64 -4.12
C PHE A 50 9.78 -17.92 -5.62
N GLU A 51 8.64 -17.79 -6.29
CA GLU A 51 8.56 -17.88 -7.73
C GLU A 51 9.12 -16.59 -8.36
N LEU A 52 10.42 -16.59 -8.68
CA LEU A 52 11.00 -15.67 -9.66
C LEU A 52 10.15 -15.79 -10.93
N SER A 53 9.35 -14.75 -11.23
CA SER A 53 8.32 -14.86 -12.27
C SER A 53 8.91 -15.40 -13.58
N ALA A 54 8.52 -16.60 -13.96
CA ALA A 54 9.09 -17.31 -15.11
C ALA A 54 8.66 -16.71 -16.47
N ASP A 55 7.82 -15.67 -16.47
CA ASP A 55 7.34 -15.03 -17.68
C ASP A 55 8.44 -14.18 -18.35
N ARG A 56 9.14 -14.82 -19.29
CA ARG A 56 10.15 -14.19 -20.17
C ARG A 56 9.63 -12.95 -20.88
N MET A 57 8.35 -12.90 -21.24
CA MET A 57 7.76 -11.74 -21.93
C MET A 57 7.65 -10.53 -20.99
N ARG A 58 7.30 -10.77 -19.72
CA ARG A 58 7.26 -9.72 -18.68
C ARG A 58 8.65 -9.17 -18.39
N ASN A 59 9.65 -10.05 -18.29
CA ASN A 59 11.04 -9.63 -18.10
C ASN A 59 11.57 -8.83 -19.31
N LEU A 60 11.24 -9.24 -20.53
CA LEU A 60 11.56 -8.48 -21.75
C LEU A 60 10.87 -7.11 -21.81
N GLY A 61 9.61 -7.02 -21.36
CA GLY A 61 8.88 -5.77 -21.26
C GLY A 61 9.55 -4.79 -20.29
N TRP A 62 9.90 -5.25 -19.09
CA TRP A 62 10.66 -4.45 -18.12
C TRP A 62 12.04 -4.05 -18.64
N PHE A 63 12.73 -4.97 -19.33
CA PHE A 63 14.02 -4.66 -19.94
C PHE A 63 13.89 -3.56 -20.98
N ALA A 64 12.91 -3.62 -21.88
CA ALA A 64 12.66 -2.55 -22.86
C ALA A 64 12.35 -1.21 -22.19
N VAL A 65 11.55 -1.21 -21.12
CA VAL A 65 11.17 -0.01 -20.36
C VAL A 65 12.36 0.62 -19.63
N VAL A 66 13.29 -0.17 -19.08
CA VAL A 66 14.47 0.34 -18.36
C VAL A 66 15.61 0.69 -19.33
N VAL A 67 15.84 -0.13 -20.34
CA VAL A 67 16.97 0.02 -21.27
C VAL A 67 16.80 1.23 -22.18
N ALA A 68 15.58 1.54 -22.63
CA ALA A 68 15.35 2.71 -23.47
C ALA A 68 15.74 4.06 -22.81
N PRO A 69 15.29 4.40 -21.58
CA PRO A 69 15.70 5.65 -20.93
C PRO A 69 17.19 5.65 -20.55
N VAL A 70 17.74 4.50 -20.14
CA VAL A 70 19.18 4.39 -19.85
C VAL A 70 20.01 4.66 -21.11
N LEU A 71 19.65 4.07 -22.26
CA LEU A 71 20.30 4.34 -23.54
C LEU A 71 20.11 5.78 -23.99
N ALA A 72 18.95 6.39 -23.76
CA ALA A 72 18.70 7.79 -24.10
C ALA A 72 19.64 8.72 -23.33
N VAL A 73 19.78 8.52 -22.01
CA VAL A 73 20.73 9.28 -21.18
C VAL A 73 22.16 9.03 -21.62
N LEU A 74 22.53 7.77 -21.88
CA LEU A 74 23.87 7.42 -22.32
C LEU A 74 24.21 8.05 -23.67
N ALA A 75 23.25 8.11 -24.60
CA ALA A 75 23.42 8.80 -25.88
C ALA A 75 23.52 10.31 -25.71
N LEU A 76 22.75 10.93 -24.81
CA LEU A 76 22.87 12.37 -24.52
C LEU A 76 24.24 12.73 -23.96
N VAL A 77 24.82 11.88 -23.11
CA VAL A 77 26.11 12.11 -22.45
C VAL A 77 27.29 11.77 -23.35
N LEU A 78 27.27 10.59 -23.99
CA LEU A 78 28.39 10.07 -24.78
C LEU A 78 28.32 10.47 -26.26
N TRP A 79 27.13 10.83 -26.75
CA TRP A 79 26.86 11.02 -28.18
C TRP A 79 25.99 12.25 -28.47
N ARG A 80 26.54 13.42 -28.11
CA ARG A 80 25.86 14.72 -28.19
C ARG A 80 25.45 15.15 -29.61
N SER A 81 26.02 14.56 -30.65
CA SER A 81 25.66 14.78 -32.07
C SER A 81 24.68 13.74 -32.62
N ALA A 82 24.07 12.91 -31.77
CA ALA A 82 23.13 11.89 -32.21
C ALA A 82 21.94 12.51 -33.00
N PRO A 83 21.59 11.95 -34.17
CA PRO A 83 20.50 12.47 -34.99
C PRO A 83 19.13 12.25 -34.33
N THR A 84 18.17 13.14 -34.60
CA THR A 84 16.81 13.07 -34.02
C THR A 84 16.14 11.71 -34.22
N THR A 85 16.40 11.04 -35.35
CA THR A 85 15.87 9.70 -35.66
C THR A 85 16.23 8.65 -34.63
N PHE A 86 17.41 8.77 -34.00
CA PHE A 86 17.86 7.86 -32.94
C PHE A 86 16.99 7.96 -31.69
N TYR A 87 16.67 9.19 -31.26
CA TYR A 87 15.78 9.43 -30.13
C TYR A 87 14.35 8.97 -30.42
N VAL A 88 13.86 9.19 -31.65
CA VAL A 88 12.55 8.68 -32.09
C VAL A 88 12.51 7.14 -32.01
N ALA A 89 13.58 6.45 -32.40
CA ALA A 89 13.68 5.00 -32.27
C ALA A 89 13.64 4.54 -30.81
N LEU A 90 14.34 5.23 -29.90
CA LEU A 90 14.30 4.92 -28.46
C LEU A 90 12.90 5.10 -27.88
N VAL A 91 12.20 6.17 -28.25
CA VAL A 91 10.80 6.38 -27.84
C VAL A 91 9.90 5.27 -28.39
N ALA A 92 10.08 4.86 -29.64
CA ALA A 92 9.32 3.75 -30.21
C ALA A 92 9.56 2.43 -29.47
N VAL A 93 10.81 2.12 -29.11
CA VAL A 93 11.17 0.93 -28.32
C VAL A 93 10.56 1.00 -26.92
N PHE A 94 10.60 2.16 -26.27
CA PHE A 94 9.99 2.37 -24.97
C PHE A 94 8.47 2.13 -25.01
N LEU A 95 7.78 2.71 -25.99
CA LEU A 95 6.34 2.54 -26.17
C LEU A 95 5.96 1.10 -26.50
N ALA A 96 6.76 0.40 -27.31
CA ALA A 96 6.55 -1.02 -27.59
C ALA A 96 6.67 -1.87 -26.30
N GLY A 97 7.70 -1.62 -25.48
CA GLY A 97 7.86 -2.29 -24.18
C GLY A 97 6.71 -2.02 -23.21
N ALA A 98 6.31 -0.74 -23.08
CA ALA A 98 5.19 -0.34 -22.25
C ALA A 98 3.86 -0.94 -22.72
N GLY A 99 3.62 -0.98 -24.03
CA GLY A 99 2.43 -1.60 -24.62
C GLY A 99 2.35 -3.10 -24.35
N VAL A 100 3.47 -3.82 -24.46
CA VAL A 100 3.55 -5.25 -24.09
C VAL A 100 3.21 -5.45 -22.61
N LEU A 101 3.72 -4.58 -21.74
CA LEU A 101 3.43 -4.65 -20.30
C LEU A 101 1.95 -4.37 -20.00
N ALA A 102 1.38 -3.33 -20.63
CA ALA A 102 -0.02 -2.96 -20.46
C ALA A 102 -0.97 -4.05 -20.94
N TRP A 103 -0.65 -4.73 -22.06
CA TRP A 103 -1.44 -5.86 -22.55
C TRP A 103 -1.30 -7.11 -21.69
N ARG A 104 -0.21 -7.22 -20.94
CA ARG A 104 0.09 -8.34 -20.04
C ARG A 104 -0.43 -8.17 -18.62
N LEU A 105 -0.77 -6.96 -18.18
CA LEU A 105 -1.46 -6.82 -16.89
C LEU A 105 -2.81 -7.52 -17.01
N PRO A 106 -3.06 -8.62 -16.29
CA PRO A 106 -4.37 -9.24 -16.27
C PRO A 106 -5.35 -8.23 -15.67
N THR A 107 -6.43 -7.93 -16.40
CA THR A 107 -7.50 -7.03 -15.92
C THR A 107 -8.19 -7.59 -14.68
N HIS A 108 -8.04 -8.88 -14.43
CA HIS A 108 -8.46 -9.54 -13.21
C HIS A 108 -7.24 -9.71 -12.32
N ARG A 109 -7.24 -9.02 -11.18
CA ARG A 109 -6.49 -9.55 -10.04
C ARG A 109 -7.18 -10.87 -9.71
N ASP A 110 -6.40 -11.94 -9.58
CA ASP A 110 -6.92 -13.13 -8.93
C ASP A 110 -7.22 -12.71 -7.49
N ASP A 111 -8.48 -12.38 -7.24
CA ASP A 111 -9.04 -12.18 -5.90
C ASP A 111 -9.14 -13.53 -5.16
N ASP A 112 -8.52 -14.59 -5.69
CA ASP A 112 -8.34 -15.87 -5.02
C ASP A 112 -7.18 -15.80 -4.01
N SER A 113 -7.18 -14.74 -3.20
CA SER A 113 -6.80 -14.90 -1.80
C SER A 113 -7.92 -15.72 -1.16
N GLY A 114 -7.86 -17.04 -1.34
CA GLY A 114 -8.68 -18.01 -0.64
C GLY A 114 -8.34 -18.06 0.86
N ASN A 115 -8.42 -16.92 1.55
CA ASN A 115 -8.78 -16.80 2.96
C ASN A 115 -9.01 -15.32 3.37
N GLY A 116 -10.28 -14.90 3.40
CA GLY A 116 -10.84 -14.06 4.49
C GLY A 116 -10.14 -12.75 4.89
N GLY A 117 -9.75 -11.89 3.95
CA GLY A 117 -9.16 -10.58 4.24
C GLY A 117 -10.17 -9.46 4.48
N ALA A 118 -11.19 -9.67 5.31
CA ALA A 118 -12.00 -8.66 6.02
C ALA A 118 -13.19 -9.35 6.69
N VAL A 119 -13.01 -9.81 7.93
CA VAL A 119 -14.15 -10.08 8.81
C VAL A 119 -14.46 -8.77 9.54
N VAL A 120 -15.67 -8.26 9.33
CA VAL A 120 -16.27 -7.09 9.98
C VAL A 120 -17.31 -7.57 10.98
#